data_AF-A0A533YW77-F1
#
_entry.id   AF-A0A533YW77-F1
#
_cell.length_a   1.000
_cell.length_b   1.000
_cell.length_c   1.000
_cell.angle_alpha   90.00
_cell.angle_beta   90.00
_cell.angle_gamma   90.00
#
_symmetry.space_group_name_H-M   'P 1'
#
loop_
_entity.id
_entity.type
_entity.pdbx_description
1 polymer ?
#
loop_
_entity_poly.entity_id
_entity_poly.type
_entity_poly.pdbx_seq_one_letter_code
_entity_poly.pdbx_strand_id
1 'polypeptide(L)'
;MSEEFDEGKKKFLEVVKSIDPDVEIVVPVTPSRGNFLIALSKGKARKFISVNEDDLIELPENDDVVTKMTGDLKVAIAGLAVS
;
A
#
# COMPACT_ATOMS: atom_id res chain seq x y z
N MET A 1 14.39 -9.80 -4.11
CA MET A 1 13.02 -9.45 -4.55
C MET A 1 12.98 -9.56 -6.06
N SER A 2 11.86 -10.00 -6.64
CA SER A 2 11.66 -10.14 -8.09
C SER A 2 11.34 -8.79 -8.74
N GLU A 3 11.44 -8.72 -10.06
CA GLU A 3 11.03 -7.54 -10.84
C GLU A 3 9.53 -7.23 -10.64
N GLU A 4 8.69 -8.28 -10.58
CA GLU A 4 7.24 -8.17 -10.36
C GLU A 4 6.91 -7.47 -9.03
N PHE A 5 7.67 -7.75 -7.97
CA PHE A 5 7.51 -7.07 -6.68
C PHE A 5 7.84 -5.58 -6.78
N ASP A 6 8.90 -5.22 -7.50
CA ASP A 6 9.29 -3.82 -7.66
C ASP A 6 8.25 -3.04 -8.49
N GLU A 7 7.62 -3.69 -9.48
CA GLU A 7 6.49 -3.14 -10.23
C GLU A 7 5.23 -3.00 -9.37
N GLY A 8 4.88 -4.03 -8.60
CA GLY A 8 3.80 -4.00 -7.63
C GLY A 8 3.96 -2.86 -6.62
N LYS A 9 5.17 -2.67 -6.09
CA LYS A 9 5.50 -1.57 -5.18
C LYS A 9 5.37 -0.20 -5.83
N LYS A 10 5.80 -0.04 -7.09
CA LYS A 10 5.61 1.22 -7.84
C LYS A 10 4.13 1.52 -8.01
N LYS A 11 3.34 0.53 -8.46
CA LYS A 11 1.90 0.68 -8.63
C LYS A 11 1.19 1.01 -7.32
N PHE A 12 1.59 0.37 -6.22
CA PHE A 12 1.05 0.63 -4.89
C PHE A 12 1.32 2.09 -4.46
N LEU A 13 2.53 2.60 -4.70
CA LEU A 13 2.87 3.99 -4.45
C LEU A 13 2.00 4.94 -5.30
N GLU A 14 1.80 4.65 -6.59
CA GLU A 14 0.93 5.45 -7.46
C GLU A 14 -0.51 5.50 -6.93
N VAL A 15 -1.07 4.36 -6.53
CA VAL A 15 -2.43 4.29 -5.95
C VAL A 15 -2.50 5.16 -4.68
N VAL A 16 -1.55 5.03 -3.76
CA VAL A 16 -1.53 5.86 -2.53
C VAL A 16 -1.45 7.34 -2.88
N LYS A 17 -0.55 7.74 -3.78
CA LYS A 17 -0.39 9.14 -4.18
C LYS A 17 -1.59 9.71 -4.93
N SER A 18 -2.34 8.87 -5.66
CA SER A 18 -3.60 9.26 -6.30
C SER A 18 -4.73 9.51 -5.28
N ILE A 19 -4.68 8.87 -4.11
CA ILE A 19 -5.64 9.08 -3.02
C ILE A 19 -5.26 10.33 -2.22
N ASP A 20 -4.00 10.40 -1.79
CA ASP A 20 -3.47 11.52 -1.01
C ASP A 20 -1.95 11.66 -1.26
N PRO A 21 -1.51 12.71 -1.97
CA PRO A 21 -0.10 12.89 -2.31
C PRO A 21 0.79 13.17 -1.09
N ASP A 22 0.23 13.58 0.05
CA ASP A 22 0.97 13.87 1.27
C ASP A 22 1.28 12.61 2.10
N VAL A 23 0.69 11.47 1.75
CA VAL A 23 0.93 10.20 2.46
C VAL A 23 2.27 9.62 2.04
N GLU A 24 3.12 9.36 3.01
CA GLU A 24 4.36 8.63 2.86
C GLU A 24 4.15 7.15 3.17
N ILE A 25 4.89 6.28 2.47
CA ILE A 25 4.80 4.83 2.65
C ILE A 25 6.17 4.23 2.92
N VAL A 26 6.19 3.20 3.79
CA VAL A 26 7.36 2.35 4.00
C VAL A 26 6.93 0.89 3.81
N VAL A 27 7.41 0.28 2.73
CA VAL A 27 7.19 -1.14 2.42
C VAL A 27 8.42 -1.93 2.87
N PRO A 28 8.30 -2.87 3.81
CA PRO A 28 9.42 -3.70 4.23
C PRO A 28 9.91 -4.61 3.10
N VAL A 29 11.19 -4.97 3.14
CA VAL A 29 11.85 -5.81 2.10
C VAL A 29 11.57 -7.30 2.31
N THR A 30 10.92 -7.70 3.39
CA THR A 30 10.62 -9.12 3.64
C THR A 30 9.24 -9.24 4.26
N PRO A 31 8.34 -10.03 3.65
CA PRO A 31 7.04 -10.30 4.23
C PRO A 31 7.18 -11.29 5.39
N SER A 32 6.24 -11.25 6.33
CA SER A 32 6.10 -12.26 7.36
C SER A 32 4.90 -13.14 7.01
N ARG A 33 5.14 -14.41 6.70
CA ARG A 33 4.09 -15.37 6.29
C ARG A 33 3.24 -14.83 5.12
N GLY A 34 3.91 -14.34 4.08
CA GLY A 34 3.27 -13.81 2.86
C GLY A 34 2.54 -12.47 3.04
N ASN A 35 2.77 -11.75 4.14
CA ASN A 35 2.17 -10.43 4.38
C ASN A 35 3.23 -9.37 4.69
N PHE A 36 3.12 -8.21 4.05
CA PHE A 36 3.87 -7.00 4.37
C PHE A 36 3.08 -6.14 5.35
N LEU A 37 3.74 -5.74 6.44
CA LEU A 37 3.22 -4.71 7.32
C LEU A 37 3.71 -3.34 6.82
N ILE A 38 2.92 -2.70 5.96
CA ILE A 38 3.26 -1.44 5.31
C ILE A 38 2.87 -0.29 6.24
N ALA A 39 3.80 0.62 6.50
CA ALA A 39 3.51 1.85 7.24
C ALA A 39 3.02 2.94 6.28
N LEU A 40 1.91 3.57 6.62
CA LEU A 40 1.40 4.80 6.02
C LEU A 40 1.58 5.94 7.02
N SER A 41 2.11 7.08 6.61
CA SER A 41 2.25 8.25 7.48
C SER A 41 1.84 9.54 6.78
N LYS A 42 1.21 10.44 7.54
CA LYS A 42 0.91 11.81 7.12
C LYS A 42 1.19 12.74 8.30
N GLY A 43 2.23 13.57 8.19
CA GLY A 43 2.71 14.38 9.31
C GLY A 43 3.11 13.53 10.52
N LYS A 44 2.44 13.74 11.67
CA LYS A 44 2.67 12.95 12.90
C LYS A 44 1.82 11.69 12.99
N ALA A 45 0.78 11.56 12.16
CA ALA A 45 -0.08 10.39 12.14
C ALA A 45 0.59 9.23 11.40
N ARG A 46 0.52 8.03 11.97
CA ARG A 46 1.01 6.80 11.36
C ARG A 46 -0.01 5.68 11.55
N LYS A 47 -0.20 4.89 10.50
CA LYS A 47 -1.04 3.69 10.50
C LYS A 47 -0.29 2.57 9.80
N PHE A 48 -0.60 1.34 10.18
CA PHE A 48 -0.04 0.16 9.53
C PHE A 48 -1.17 -0.61 8.85
N ILE A 49 -0.88 -1.13 7.66
CA ILE A 49 -1.78 -2.02 6.93
C ILE A 49 -1.04 -3.33 6.65
N SER A 50 -1.79 -4.44 6.63
CA SER A 50 -1.28 -5.72 6.17
C SER A 50 -1.66 -5.88 4.72
N VAL A 51 -0.67 -6.11 3.85
CA VAL A 51 -0.88 -6.36 2.42
C VAL A 51 -0.28 -7.72 2.10
N ASN A 52 -1.07 -8.58 1.46
CA ASN A 52 -0.60 -9.87 1.00
C ASN A 52 0.43 -9.69 -0.13
N GLU A 53 1.45 -10.54 -0.17
CA GLU A 53 2.49 -10.49 -1.20
C GLU A 53 1.94 -10.70 -2.62
N ASP A 54 1.02 -11.65 -2.80
CA ASP A 54 0.38 -11.93 -4.09
C ASP A 54 -0.47 -10.73 -4.53
N ASP A 55 -1.28 -10.15 -3.64
CA ASP A 55 -2.07 -8.93 -3.92
C ASP A 55 -1.16 -7.75 -4.35
N LEU A 56 0.07 -7.66 -3.82
CA LEU A 56 1.01 -6.61 -4.21
C LEU A 56 1.63 -6.89 -5.58
N ILE A 57 2.00 -8.15 -5.85
CA ILE A 57 2.58 -8.60 -7.12
C ILE A 57 1.56 -8.49 -8.26
N GLU A 58 0.31 -8.87 -8.03
CA GLU A 58 -0.76 -8.82 -9.03
C GLU A 58 -1.30 -7.40 -9.28
N LEU A 59 -1.00 -6.44 -8.40
CA LEU A 59 -1.55 -5.08 -8.46
C LEU A 59 -1.39 -4.37 -9.82
N PRO A 60 -0.27 -4.52 -10.57
CA PRO A 60 -0.13 -3.90 -11.88
C PRO A 60 -1.03 -4.51 -12.96
N GLU A 61 -1.50 -5.75 -12.79
CA GLU A 61 -2.17 -6.54 -13.84
C GLU A 61 -3.63 -6.88 -13.51
N ASN A 62 -4.03 -6.82 -12.24
CA ASN A 62 -5.34 -7.27 -11.76
C ASN A 62 -6.21 -6.11 -11.24
N ASP A 63 -7.17 -5.67 -12.06
CA ASP A 63 -8.09 -4.56 -11.75
C ASP A 63 -8.96 -4.80 -10.51
N ASP A 64 -9.31 -6.05 -10.21
CA ASP A 64 -10.08 -6.40 -9.01
C ASP A 64 -9.24 -6.17 -7.75
N VAL A 65 -7.95 -6.53 -7.81
CA VAL A 65 -6.98 -6.26 -6.73
C VAL A 65 -6.75 -4.77 -6.57
N VAL A 66 -6.61 -4.01 -7.67
CA VAL A 66 -6.53 -2.53 -7.64
C VAL A 66 -7.75 -1.93 -6.94
N THR A 67 -8.94 -2.38 -7.30
CA THR A 67 -10.21 -1.86 -6.75
C THR A 67 -10.31 -2.12 -5.25
N LYS A 68 -10.04 -3.36 -4.82
CA LYS A 68 -10.02 -3.76 -3.41
C LYS A 68 -8.98 -2.95 -2.62
N MET A 69 -7.74 -2.95 -3.08
CA MET A 69 -6.62 -2.26 -2.41
C MET A 69 -6.87 -0.75 -2.32
N THR A 70 -7.42 -0.13 -3.37
CA THR A 70 -7.80 1.30 -3.35
C THR A 70 -8.86 1.59 -2.29
N GLY A 71 -9.85 0.70 -2.13
CA GLY A 71 -10.85 0.79 -1.08
C GLY A 71 -10.23 0.75 0.32
N ASP A 72 -9.40 -0.25 0.57
CA ASP A 72 -8.70 -0.43 1.86
C ASP A 72 -7.79 0.75 2.19
N LEU A 73 -7.06 1.27 1.19
CA LEU A 73 -6.20 2.43 1.33
C LEU A 73 -6.98 3.71 1.63
N LYS A 74 -8.13 3.93 0.99
CA LYS A 74 -8.99 5.09 1.31
C LYS A 74 -9.44 5.06 2.78
N VAL A 75 -9.85 3.91 3.29
CA VAL A 75 -10.24 3.75 4.71
C VAL A 75 -9.03 3.95 5.63
N ALA A 76 -7.87 3.43 5.25
CA ALA A 76 -6.64 3.59 6.03
C ALA A 76 -6.22 5.07 6.12
N ILE A 77 -6.17 5.76 4.97
CA ILE A 77 -5.74 7.15 4.81
C ILE A 77 -6.75 8.12 5.45
N ALA A 78 -8.06 7.87 5.33
CA ALA A 78 -9.07 8.68 6.03
C ALA A 78 -8.85 8.68 7.55
N GLY A 79 -8.34 7.58 8.11
CA GLY A 79 -7.94 7.49 9.51
C GLY A 79 -6.66 8.26 9.89
N LEU A 80 -5.89 8.76 8.92
CA LEU A 80 -4.72 9.61 9.16
C LEU A 80 -5.06 11.10 9.20
N ALA A 81 -6.21 11.51 8.65
CA ALA A 81 -6.63 12.90 8.55
C ALA A 81 -7.17 13.51 9.86
N VAL A 82 -7.18 12.73 10.95
CA VAL A 82 -7.61 13.19 12.27
C VAL A 82 -6.37 13.46 13.13
N SER A 83 -5.84 14.68 13.03
CA SER A 83 -4.86 15.24 13.99
C SER A 83 -5.01 16.74 14.10
#